data_AF-A0A6N7FDT0-F1
#
_entry.id   AF-A0A6N7FDT0-F1
#
_cell.length_a   1.000
_cell.length_b   1.000
_cell.length_c   1.000
_cell.angle_alpha   90.00
_cell.angle_beta   90.00
_cell.angle_gamma   90.00
#
_symmetry.space_group_name_H-M   'P 1'
#
loop_
_entity.id
_entity.type
_entity.pdbx_description
1 polymer ?
#
loop_
_entity_poly.entity_id
_entity_poly.type
_entity_poly.pdbx_seq_one_letter_code
_entity_poly.pdbx_strand_id
1 'polypeptide(L)'
;QPTGLFAPTSRFGGPEDFVALVDACHRASLGVLMDWVPAHFPDDPHALGQFDGTALYEHANPLQGRHVDWGTLIYNFGRTEVSNFLIANALFWLERYGIDGLRVDAVASMLYLDYSRPAGGWIPNRFGGRENLEAIAFLRRTNTEVYGRFPAATTLAEESTAWPQVSRPVHGGGLGFGYKWNM
;
A
#
# COMPACT_ATOMS: atom_id res chain seq x y z
N GLN A 1 1.59 -11.60 -2.56
CA GLN A 1 0.13 -11.47 -2.39
C GLN A 1 -0.24 -11.84 -0.94
N PRO A 2 -0.28 -10.86 -0.02
CA PRO A 2 -0.58 -11.11 1.39
C PRO A 2 -2.08 -11.31 1.63
N THR A 3 -2.44 -12.13 2.62
CA THR A 3 -3.83 -12.34 3.08
C THR A 3 -4.04 -11.93 4.54
N GLY A 4 -3.03 -12.09 5.39
CA GLY A 4 -3.05 -11.66 6.80
C GLY A 4 -2.17 -10.43 7.03
N LEU A 5 -2.71 -9.23 6.81
CA LEU A 5 -1.91 -8.00 6.83
C LEU A 5 -1.36 -7.64 8.23
N PHE A 6 -2.01 -8.10 9.30
CA PHE A 6 -1.69 -7.75 10.69
C PHE A 6 -0.89 -8.83 11.45
N ALA A 7 -0.19 -9.70 10.73
CA ALA A 7 0.65 -10.74 11.35
C ALA A 7 1.89 -11.04 10.49
N PRO A 8 3.06 -11.29 11.11
CA PRO A 8 4.18 -11.88 10.41
C PRO A 8 3.83 -13.32 9.98
N THR A 9 4.42 -13.78 8.88
CA THR A 9 4.19 -15.14 8.39
C THR A 9 4.68 -16.17 9.41
N SER A 10 3.84 -17.13 9.76
CA SER A 10 4.16 -18.21 10.72
C SER A 10 5.25 -19.19 10.25
N ARG A 11 5.66 -19.11 8.98
CA ARG A 11 6.74 -19.93 8.39
C ARG A 11 8.07 -19.83 9.14
N PHE A 12 8.30 -18.75 9.88
CA PHE A 12 9.58 -18.46 10.54
C PHE A 12 9.47 -18.36 12.06
N GLY A 13 8.32 -18.72 12.65
CA GLY A 13 8.08 -18.60 14.10
C GLY A 13 6.84 -17.78 14.44
N GLY A 14 6.76 -17.40 15.72
CA GLY A 14 5.70 -16.54 16.26
C GLY A 14 6.00 -15.05 16.09
N PRO A 15 5.03 -14.17 16.40
CA PRO A 15 5.25 -12.72 16.46
C PRO A 15 6.45 -12.29 17.32
N GLU A 16 6.69 -12.97 18.44
CA GLU A 16 7.81 -12.76 19.35
C GLU A 16 9.17 -12.98 18.69
N ASP A 17 9.27 -13.95 17.77
CA ASP A 17 10.50 -14.22 17.05
C ASP A 17 10.83 -13.09 16.07
N PHE A 18 9.80 -12.50 15.44
CA PHE A 18 9.99 -11.33 14.58
C PHE A 18 10.40 -10.09 15.39
N VAL A 19 9.83 -9.88 16.57
CA VAL A 19 10.29 -8.82 17.50
C VAL A 19 11.76 -9.03 17.87
N ALA A 20 12.16 -10.26 18.19
CA ALA A 20 13.55 -10.57 18.53
C ALA A 20 14.52 -10.30 17.37
N LEU A 21 14.10 -10.55 16.12
CA LEU A 21 14.87 -10.20 14.92
C LEU A 21 15.09 -8.70 14.79
N VAL A 22 14.02 -7.90 14.89
CA VAL A 22 14.11 -6.43 14.76
C VAL A 22 15.02 -5.85 15.86
N ASP A 23 14.83 -6.30 17.10
CA ASP A 23 15.64 -5.90 18.24
C ASP A 23 17.13 -6.30 18.08
N ALA A 24 17.42 -7.47 17.48
CA ALA A 24 18.78 -7.86 17.14
C ALA A 24 19.41 -6.95 16.07
N CYS A 25 18.66 -6.56 15.03
CA CYS A 25 19.09 -5.58 14.03
C CYS A 25 19.40 -4.22 14.68
N HIS A 26 18.52 -3.73 15.54
CA HIS A 26 18.69 -2.46 16.23
C HIS A 26 19.91 -2.44 17.16
N ARG A 27 20.16 -3.52 17.92
CA ARG A 27 21.40 -3.66 18.71
C ARG A 27 22.66 -3.63 17.85
N ALA A 28 22.56 -4.07 16.60
CA ALA A 28 23.64 -4.01 15.62
C ALA A 28 23.68 -2.69 14.83
N SER A 29 22.85 -1.69 15.19
CA SER A 29 22.72 -0.42 14.47
C SER A 29 22.29 -0.59 13.00
N LEU A 30 21.44 -1.58 12.72
CA LEU A 30 20.84 -1.83 11.42
C LEU A 30 19.35 -1.46 11.45
N GLY A 31 18.90 -0.67 10.47
CA GLY A 31 17.49 -0.41 10.25
C GLY A 31 16.80 -1.55 9.48
N VAL A 32 15.54 -1.79 9.78
CA VAL A 32 14.68 -2.80 9.16
C VAL A 32 13.64 -2.09 8.30
N LEU A 33 13.73 -2.26 6.98
CA LEU A 33 12.70 -1.82 6.04
C LEU A 33 11.85 -3.02 5.63
N MET A 34 10.54 -2.81 5.50
CA MET A 34 9.61 -3.85 5.10
C MET A 34 8.91 -3.50 3.80
N ASP A 35 8.87 -4.46 2.86
CA ASP A 35 8.00 -4.35 1.69
C ASP A 35 6.54 -4.46 2.15
N TRP A 36 5.79 -3.39 1.89
CA TRP A 36 4.39 -3.24 2.24
C TRP A 36 3.55 -3.19 0.97
N VAL A 37 2.50 -4.01 0.93
CA VAL A 37 1.74 -4.28 -0.30
C VAL A 37 0.31 -3.75 -0.17
N PRO A 38 0.07 -2.44 -0.26
CA PRO A 38 -1.26 -1.84 -0.20
C PRO A 38 -1.97 -1.82 -1.57
N ALA A 39 -1.29 -2.23 -2.65
CA ALA A 39 -1.80 -2.08 -4.00
C ALA A 39 -2.94 -3.06 -4.32
N HIS A 40 -2.87 -4.28 -3.76
CA HIS A 40 -3.76 -5.37 -4.15
C HIS A 40 -3.75 -6.52 -3.14
N PHE A 41 -4.71 -7.44 -3.26
CA PHE A 41 -4.82 -8.67 -2.48
C PHE A 41 -5.39 -9.82 -3.33
N PRO A 42 -5.12 -11.09 -3.00
CA PRO A 42 -5.62 -12.21 -3.79
C PRO A 42 -7.10 -12.50 -3.51
N ASP A 43 -7.75 -13.30 -4.35
CA ASP A 43 -9.14 -13.72 -4.22
C ASP A 43 -9.32 -15.10 -3.56
N ASP A 44 -8.32 -15.56 -2.80
CA ASP A 44 -8.44 -16.75 -1.97
C ASP A 44 -9.69 -16.67 -1.08
N PRO A 45 -10.48 -17.77 -0.93
CA PRO A 45 -11.71 -17.74 -0.13
C PRO A 45 -11.52 -17.38 1.36
N HIS A 46 -10.30 -17.53 1.89
CA HIS A 46 -9.96 -17.19 3.26
C HIS A 46 -9.40 -15.76 3.41
N ALA A 47 -9.24 -15.03 2.31
CA ALA A 47 -8.72 -13.67 2.28
C ALA A 47 -9.86 -12.64 2.42
N LEU A 48 -9.74 -11.49 1.75
CA LEU A 48 -10.63 -10.33 1.92
C LEU A 48 -11.69 -10.20 0.82
N GLY A 49 -11.64 -11.02 -0.22
CA GLY A 49 -12.58 -10.94 -1.34
C GLY A 49 -13.98 -11.36 -0.92
N GLN A 50 -15.00 -10.59 -1.31
CA GLN A 50 -16.41 -10.83 -0.94
C GLN A 50 -16.63 -11.09 0.56
N PHE A 51 -15.89 -10.36 1.41
CA PHE A 51 -15.75 -10.65 2.84
C PHE A 51 -17.07 -10.83 3.60
N ASP A 52 -18.12 -10.08 3.23
CA ASP A 52 -19.46 -10.14 3.83
C ASP A 52 -20.55 -10.58 2.83
N GLY A 53 -20.14 -11.21 1.72
CA GLY A 53 -21.01 -11.52 0.59
C GLY A 53 -21.17 -10.37 -0.41
N THR A 54 -20.50 -9.23 -0.18
CA THR A 54 -20.44 -8.09 -1.10
C THR A 54 -18.99 -7.69 -1.40
N ALA A 55 -18.78 -6.87 -2.42
CA ALA A 55 -17.49 -6.22 -2.68
C ALA A 55 -17.15 -5.20 -1.58
N LEU A 56 -16.66 -5.69 -0.45
CA LEU A 56 -16.44 -4.92 0.78
C LEU A 56 -15.08 -4.21 0.73
N TYR A 57 -14.00 -4.98 0.61
CA TYR A 57 -12.63 -4.46 0.57
C TYR A 57 -12.22 -4.07 -0.85
N GLU A 58 -12.66 -4.80 -1.85
CA GLU A 58 -12.47 -4.51 -3.27
C GLU A 58 -13.50 -3.52 -3.80
N HIS A 59 -13.18 -2.85 -4.91
CA HIS A 59 -14.15 -1.98 -5.57
C HIS A 59 -15.20 -2.82 -6.33
N ALA A 60 -16.49 -2.51 -6.14
CA ALA A 60 -17.60 -3.26 -6.73
C ALA A 60 -17.63 -3.24 -8.27
N ASN A 61 -17.19 -2.15 -8.89
CA ASN A 61 -16.98 -2.10 -10.34
C ASN A 61 -15.70 -2.89 -10.71
N PRO A 62 -15.80 -3.98 -11.50
CA PRO A 62 -14.65 -4.80 -11.88
C PRO A 62 -13.62 -4.04 -12.74
N LEU A 63 -14.05 -3.00 -13.47
CA LEU A 63 -13.15 -2.07 -14.18
C LEU A 63 -12.38 -1.16 -13.24
N GLN A 64 -12.47 -1.34 -11.92
CA GLN A 64 -11.66 -0.63 -10.92
C GLN A 64 -11.17 -1.58 -9.83
N GLY A 65 -11.89 -2.67 -9.54
CA GLY A 65 -11.60 -3.60 -8.43
C GLY A 65 -10.68 -4.77 -8.77
N ARG A 66 -10.10 -4.85 -9.97
CA ARG A 66 -9.23 -5.97 -10.36
C ARG A 66 -8.02 -5.56 -11.20
N HIS A 67 -6.87 -6.15 -10.88
CA HIS A 67 -5.72 -6.22 -11.78
C HIS A 67 -5.86 -7.46 -12.67
N VAL A 68 -6.18 -7.25 -13.95
CA VAL A 68 -6.51 -8.33 -14.90
C VAL A 68 -5.32 -9.28 -15.09
N ASP A 69 -4.14 -8.74 -15.39
CA ASP A 69 -2.94 -9.55 -15.65
C ASP A 69 -2.40 -10.29 -14.42
N TRP A 70 -2.73 -9.82 -13.21
CA TRP A 70 -2.27 -10.42 -11.95
C TRP A 70 -3.30 -11.36 -11.34
N GLY A 71 -4.55 -11.34 -11.83
CA GLY A 71 -5.65 -12.11 -11.24
C GLY A 71 -6.07 -11.67 -9.84
N THR A 72 -5.65 -10.49 -9.36
CA THR A 72 -5.85 -10.02 -7.97
C THR A 72 -6.85 -8.88 -7.86
N LEU A 73 -7.40 -8.69 -6.66
CA LEU A 73 -8.36 -7.65 -6.33
C LEU A 73 -7.66 -6.37 -5.88
N ILE A 74 -8.26 -5.21 -6.19
CA ILE A 74 -7.77 -3.88 -5.85
C ILE A 74 -8.62 -3.33 -4.71
N TYR A 75 -7.96 -2.85 -3.65
CA TYR A 75 -8.63 -2.20 -2.53
C TYR A 75 -9.45 -0.99 -2.98
N ASN A 76 -10.65 -0.85 -2.41
CA ASN A 76 -11.50 0.32 -2.59
C ASN A 76 -10.99 1.48 -1.73
N PHE A 77 -9.94 2.17 -2.17
CA PHE A 77 -9.32 3.29 -1.45
C PHE A 77 -10.31 4.42 -1.11
N GLY A 78 -11.39 4.57 -1.89
CA GLY A 78 -12.44 5.57 -1.64
C GLY A 78 -13.33 5.26 -0.43
N ARG A 79 -13.34 4.01 0.05
CA ARG A 79 -14.12 3.61 1.22
C ARG A 79 -13.35 3.87 2.50
N THR A 80 -13.96 4.61 3.43
CA THR A 80 -13.34 5.07 4.68
C THR A 80 -12.72 3.92 5.48
N GLU A 81 -13.46 2.84 5.67
CA GLU A 81 -13.02 1.70 6.49
C GLU A 81 -11.87 0.93 5.83
N VAL A 82 -11.86 0.83 4.50
CA VAL A 82 -10.80 0.16 3.73
C VAL A 82 -9.51 0.99 3.77
N SER A 83 -9.61 2.30 3.52
CA SER A 83 -8.49 3.22 3.69
C SER A 83 -7.95 3.19 5.12
N ASN A 84 -8.83 3.17 6.13
CA ASN A 84 -8.43 3.09 7.53
C ASN A 84 -7.74 1.77 7.87
N PHE A 85 -8.24 0.64 7.36
CA PHE A 85 -7.61 -0.68 7.52
C PHE A 85 -6.17 -0.68 7.02
N LEU A 86 -5.92 -0.13 5.83
CA LEU A 86 -4.58 -0.06 5.24
C LEU A 86 -3.66 0.96 5.94
N ILE A 87 -4.15 2.15 6.29
CA ILE A 87 -3.36 3.14 7.04
C ILE A 87 -2.99 2.58 8.41
N ALA A 88 -3.96 2.01 9.13
CA ALA A 88 -3.71 1.36 10.42
C ALA A 88 -2.71 0.21 10.27
N ASN A 89 -2.73 -0.50 9.15
CA ASN A 89 -1.75 -1.55 8.87
C ASN A 89 -0.32 -1.01 8.72
N ALA A 90 -0.12 0.08 7.97
CA ALA A 90 1.19 0.72 7.86
C ALA A 90 1.72 1.15 9.23
N LEU A 91 0.87 1.79 10.05
CA LEU A 91 1.23 2.23 11.40
C LEU A 91 1.45 1.06 12.36
N PHE A 92 0.69 -0.02 12.22
CA PHE A 92 0.79 -1.20 13.07
C PHE A 92 2.19 -1.82 13.05
N TRP A 93 2.81 -1.91 11.87
CA TRP A 93 4.16 -2.47 11.77
C TRP A 93 5.21 -1.59 12.45
N LEU A 94 5.11 -0.27 12.28
CA LEU A 94 5.98 0.71 12.94
C LEU A 94 5.78 0.70 14.47
N GLU A 95 4.53 0.62 14.94
CA GLU A 95 4.18 0.69 16.36
C GLU A 95 4.47 -0.62 17.11
N ARG A 96 4.04 -1.76 16.56
CA ARG A 96 4.07 -3.05 17.26
C ARG A 96 5.36 -3.80 17.10
N TYR A 97 5.99 -3.68 15.94
CA TYR A 97 7.22 -4.42 15.61
C TYR A 97 8.45 -3.53 15.48
N GLY A 98 8.28 -2.20 15.54
CA GLY A 98 9.40 -1.27 15.58
C GLY A 98 10.22 -1.23 14.29
N ILE A 99 9.67 -1.61 13.14
CA ILE A 99 10.41 -1.47 11.87
C ILE A 99 10.69 0.01 11.56
N ASP A 100 11.69 0.29 10.75
CA ASP A 100 12.21 1.64 10.50
C ASP A 100 11.65 2.28 9.22
N GLY A 101 10.90 1.52 8.43
CA GLY A 101 10.28 2.07 7.24
C GLY A 101 9.57 1.06 6.36
N LEU A 102 8.84 1.60 5.38
CA LEU A 102 8.00 0.84 4.48
C LEU A 102 8.40 1.12 3.03
N ARG A 103 8.53 0.08 2.22
CA ARG A 103 8.68 0.22 0.77
C ARG A 103 7.42 -0.28 0.08
N VAL A 104 6.87 0.53 -0.82
CA VAL A 104 5.71 0.17 -1.64
C VAL A 104 6.21 -0.21 -3.03
N ASP A 105 5.90 -1.42 -3.46
CA ASP A 105 6.12 -1.85 -4.84
C ASP A 105 4.99 -1.36 -5.77
N ALA A 106 5.29 -1.33 -7.07
CA ALA A 106 4.36 -1.10 -8.15
C ALA A 106 3.38 0.06 -7.92
N VAL A 107 3.85 1.21 -7.41
CA VAL A 107 2.99 2.36 -7.06
C VAL A 107 2.17 2.83 -8.28
N ALA A 108 2.69 2.66 -9.49
CA ALA A 108 1.97 2.92 -10.74
C ALA A 108 0.64 2.15 -10.84
N SER A 109 0.57 0.92 -10.32
CA SER A 109 -0.66 0.11 -10.33
C SER A 109 -1.78 0.72 -9.49
N MET A 110 -1.42 1.51 -8.48
CA MET A 110 -2.35 2.27 -7.67
C MET A 110 -2.75 3.58 -8.33
N LEU A 111 -1.78 4.29 -8.92
CA LEU A 111 -1.96 5.66 -9.43
C LEU A 111 -2.83 5.77 -10.68
N TYR A 112 -2.92 4.71 -11.48
CA TYR A 112 -3.55 4.79 -12.80
C TYR A 112 -4.73 3.82 -12.94
N LEU A 113 -5.88 4.35 -13.30
CA LEU A 113 -7.11 3.60 -13.58
C LEU A 113 -7.01 2.74 -14.85
N ASP A 114 -6.06 3.00 -15.73
CA ASP A 114 -5.80 2.25 -16.96
C ASP A 114 -4.58 1.33 -16.85
N TYR A 115 -4.03 1.13 -15.66
CA TYR A 115 -2.85 0.29 -15.46
C TYR A 115 -3.10 -1.15 -15.94
N SER A 116 -2.26 -1.59 -16.89
CA SER A 116 -2.33 -2.93 -17.51
C SER A 116 -3.71 -3.29 -18.04
N ARG A 117 -4.42 -2.32 -18.64
CA ARG A 117 -5.76 -2.51 -19.19
C ARG A 117 -5.79 -2.20 -20.69
N PRO A 118 -6.54 -3.00 -21.48
CA PRO A 118 -6.75 -2.70 -22.89
C PRO A 118 -7.61 -1.43 -23.06
N ALA A 119 -7.62 -0.89 -24.28
CA ALA A 119 -8.54 0.18 -24.63
C ALA A 119 -10.00 -0.23 -24.36
N GLY A 120 -10.77 0.64 -23.71
CA GLY A 120 -12.14 0.34 -23.25
C GLY A 120 -12.24 -0.53 -21.99
N GLY A 121 -11.11 -1.03 -21.46
CA GLY A 121 -11.05 -1.84 -20.24
C GLY A 121 -10.94 -1.04 -18.94
N TRP A 122 -11.20 0.27 -18.97
CA TRP A 122 -11.13 1.17 -17.82
C TRP A 122 -12.09 2.34 -17.99
N ILE A 123 -12.34 3.08 -16.90
CA ILE A 123 -13.17 4.29 -16.90
C ILE A 123 -12.40 5.46 -16.29
N PRO A 124 -12.55 6.68 -16.83
CA PRO A 124 -11.84 7.86 -16.31
C PRO A 124 -12.35 8.28 -14.94
N ASN A 125 -11.50 9.02 -14.23
CA ASN A 125 -11.89 9.70 -13.01
C ASN A 125 -12.93 10.80 -13.29
N ARG A 126 -13.49 11.40 -12.23
CA ARG A 126 -14.52 12.45 -12.33
C ARG A 126 -14.12 13.70 -13.12
N PHE A 127 -12.84 13.87 -13.44
CA PHE A 127 -12.32 14.98 -14.25
C PHE A 127 -11.91 14.55 -15.67
N GLY A 128 -12.19 13.30 -16.07
CA GLY A 128 -11.84 12.77 -17.38
C GLY A 128 -10.41 12.22 -17.50
N GLY A 129 -9.63 12.24 -16.42
CA GLY A 129 -8.25 11.75 -16.40
C GLY A 129 -8.11 10.27 -16.06
N ARG A 130 -6.90 9.74 -16.18
CA ARG A 130 -6.53 8.36 -15.84
C ARG A 130 -6.06 8.19 -14.40
N GLU A 131 -5.90 9.28 -13.68
CA GLU A 131 -5.38 9.29 -12.31
C GLU A 131 -6.43 8.72 -11.35
N ASN A 132 -6.03 7.76 -10.52
CA ASN A 132 -6.84 7.23 -9.44
C ASN A 132 -6.77 8.18 -8.23
N LEU A 133 -7.75 9.08 -8.13
CA LEU A 133 -7.76 10.16 -7.14
C LEU A 133 -7.81 9.63 -5.71
N GLU A 134 -8.55 8.55 -5.50
CA GLU A 134 -8.72 7.87 -4.23
C GLU A 134 -7.41 7.24 -3.77
N ALA A 135 -6.69 6.56 -4.65
CA ALA A 135 -5.36 6.00 -4.34
C ALA A 135 -4.33 7.10 -4.04
N ILE A 136 -4.33 8.20 -4.81
CA ILE A 136 -3.45 9.36 -4.56
C ILE A 136 -3.73 9.97 -3.17
N ALA A 137 -5.01 10.15 -2.83
CA ALA A 137 -5.41 10.66 -1.51
C ALA A 137 -4.99 9.69 -0.39
N PHE A 138 -5.17 8.39 -0.60
CA PHE A 138 -4.73 7.35 0.32
C PHE A 138 -3.22 7.40 0.56
N LEU A 139 -2.39 7.40 -0.48
CA LEU A 139 -0.92 7.43 -0.36
C LEU A 139 -0.43 8.68 0.38
N ARG A 140 -0.98 9.85 0.02
CA ARG A 140 -0.67 11.12 0.70
C ARG A 140 -1.04 11.08 2.18
N ARG A 141 -2.21 10.52 2.51
CA ARG A 141 -2.67 10.39 3.89
C ARG A 141 -1.77 9.41 4.67
N THR A 142 -1.46 8.25 4.11
CA THR A 142 -0.56 7.27 4.72
C THR A 142 0.80 7.88 5.05
N ASN A 143 1.44 8.56 4.08
CA ASN A 143 2.72 9.21 4.32
C ASN A 143 2.63 10.32 5.39
N THR A 144 1.55 11.13 5.37
CA THR A 144 1.32 12.16 6.39
C THR A 144 1.22 11.55 7.79
N GLU A 145 0.49 10.45 7.96
CA GLU A 145 0.33 9.76 9.24
C GLU A 145 1.63 9.09 9.71
N VAL A 146 2.36 8.43 8.79
CA VAL A 146 3.66 7.80 9.11
C VAL A 146 4.65 8.84 9.62
N TYR A 147 4.90 9.92 8.87
CA TYR A 147 5.84 10.95 9.28
C TYR A 147 5.37 11.76 10.49
N GLY A 148 4.05 11.90 10.69
CA GLY A 148 3.48 12.59 11.85
C GLY A 148 3.64 11.81 13.16
N ARG A 149 3.56 10.47 13.13
CA ARG A 149 3.63 9.61 14.33
C ARG A 149 5.01 9.00 14.56
N PHE A 150 5.76 8.76 13.48
CA PHE A 150 7.07 8.11 13.49
C PHE A 150 8.08 8.97 12.72
N PRO A 151 8.57 10.09 13.28
CA PRO A 151 9.43 11.03 12.56
C PRO A 151 10.78 10.44 12.10
N ALA A 152 11.23 9.35 12.73
CA ALA A 152 12.45 8.64 12.36
C ALA A 152 12.23 7.62 11.23
N ALA A 153 10.97 7.22 10.96
CA ALA A 153 10.67 6.26 9.92
C ALA A 153 10.75 6.92 8.53
N THR A 154 10.95 6.10 7.49
CA THR A 154 10.85 6.56 6.10
C THR A 154 9.95 5.67 5.27
N THR A 155 9.39 6.24 4.20
CA THR A 155 8.70 5.46 3.16
C THR A 155 9.43 5.56 1.82
N LEU A 156 9.39 4.46 1.06
CA LEU A 156 10.03 4.34 -0.24
C LEU A 156 8.99 3.90 -1.28
N ALA A 157 9.07 4.47 -2.47
CA ALA A 157 8.24 4.08 -3.61
C ALA A 157 9.10 3.46 -4.72
N GLU A 158 8.68 2.32 -5.24
CA GLU A 158 8.99 1.95 -6.63
C GLU A 158 7.84 2.41 -7.51
N GLU A 159 8.14 3.35 -8.41
CA GLU A 159 7.17 3.96 -9.30
C GLU A 159 7.83 4.06 -10.68
N SER A 160 7.41 3.17 -11.58
CA SER A 160 8.06 2.92 -12.87
C SER A 160 7.49 3.74 -14.02
N THR A 161 6.61 4.70 -13.74
CA THR A 161 6.23 5.75 -14.69
C THR A 161 6.96 7.06 -14.35
N ALA A 162 6.68 8.11 -15.13
CA ALA A 162 7.24 9.43 -14.89
C ALA A 162 6.34 10.26 -13.96
N TRP A 163 5.70 9.66 -12.94
CA TRP A 163 4.84 10.42 -12.03
C TRP A 163 5.68 11.51 -11.33
N PRO A 164 5.27 12.79 -11.40
CA PRO A 164 6.06 13.86 -10.83
C PRO A 164 5.97 13.85 -9.31
N GLN A 165 7.03 14.30 -8.63
CA GLN A 165 6.99 14.60 -7.20
C GLN A 165 6.64 13.41 -6.27
N VAL A 166 6.98 12.17 -6.67
CA VAL A 166 6.78 10.97 -5.84
C VAL A 166 7.43 11.14 -4.46
N SER A 167 8.71 11.55 -4.43
CA SER A 167 9.49 11.76 -3.21
C SER A 167 9.54 13.23 -2.75
N ARG A 168 8.40 13.94 -2.84
CA ARG A 168 8.26 15.33 -2.37
C ARG A 168 7.16 15.45 -1.33
N PRO A 169 7.21 16.46 -0.43
CA PRO A 169 6.20 16.65 0.60
C PRO A 169 4.78 16.82 0.06
N VAL A 170 3.80 16.30 0.80
CA VAL A 170 2.37 16.37 0.43
C VAL A 170 1.87 17.81 0.30
N HIS A 171 2.28 18.71 1.20
CA HIS A 171 1.89 20.13 1.16
C HIS A 171 2.44 20.87 -0.07
N GLY A 172 3.47 20.33 -0.73
CA GLY A 172 4.01 20.81 -2.01
C GLY A 172 3.39 20.12 -3.23
N GLY A 173 2.39 19.26 -3.05
CA GLY A 173 1.75 18.50 -4.13
C GLY A 173 2.39 17.14 -4.43
N GLY A 174 3.37 16.69 -3.65
CA GLY A 174 3.97 15.36 -3.81
C GLY A 174 3.10 14.22 -3.28
N LEU A 175 3.57 12.98 -3.45
CA LEU A 175 2.94 11.80 -2.84
C LEU A 175 3.38 11.59 -1.38
N GLY A 176 4.43 12.27 -0.94
CA GLY A 176 4.91 12.24 0.43
C GLY A 176 5.93 11.15 0.75
N PHE A 177 6.41 10.38 -0.24
CA PHE A 177 7.47 9.40 0.03
C PHE A 177 8.79 10.09 0.35
N GLY A 178 9.63 9.45 1.18
CA GLY A 178 10.99 9.91 1.44
C GLY A 178 11.93 9.65 0.27
N TYR A 179 11.77 8.49 -0.38
CA TYR A 179 12.61 8.06 -1.50
C TYR A 179 11.78 7.46 -2.63
N LYS A 180 12.31 7.56 -3.86
CA LYS A 180 11.83 6.85 -5.05
C LYS A 180 13.01 6.04 -5.61
N TRP A 181 12.79 4.76 -5.93
CA TRP A 181 13.78 3.97 -6.67
C TRP A 181 14.01 4.56 -8.06
N ASN A 182 15.28 4.70 -8.45
CA ASN A 182 15.67 5.14 -9.78
C ASN A 182 15.79 3.91 -10.69
N MET A 183 14.68 3.57 -11.33
CA MET A 183 14.52 2.38 -12.20
C MET A 183 15.30 2.51 -13.51
#